data_AF-A0A7W2MIS9-F1
#
_entry.id   AF-A0A7W2MIS9-F1
#
_cell.length_a   1.000
_cell.length_b   1.000
_cell.length_c   1.000
_cell.angle_alpha   90.00
_cell.angle_beta   90.00
_cell.angle_gamma   90.00
#
_symmetry.space_group_name_H-M   'P 1'
#
loop_
_entity.id
_entity.type
_entity.pdbx_description
1 polymer ?
#
loop_
_entity_poly.entity_id
_entity_poly.type
_entity_poly.pdbx_seq_one_letter_code
_entity_poly.pdbx_strand_id
1 'polypeptide(L)'
;MNPRDINLINKTPEPNFWSLPNWYKIFSVALVPVAIAYSGSIIQSAIAEKNLEKDYVAISVSILTSPNKKIDEDLRGWAVEILNMHAPISLPAKSQELLKSGDGLLGKASLKVSNGDLFVLDSAFDGRAIIEITHSKGCFAEYKSYYKSVTDKGTFSSNKLFEDYVKDADGNSINKGNTIIKAGPFSVEWSCNSESSGWIYPKQYSTEIILDRKLDEYIPAQ
;
A
#
# COMPACT_ATOMS: atom_id res chain seq x y z
N MET A 1 30.60 0.29 -93.90
CA MET A 1 30.64 -0.97 -93.13
C MET A 1 29.51 -0.93 -92.11
N ASN A 2 28.70 -1.98 -92.06
CA ASN A 2 27.32 -2.00 -91.56
C ASN A 2 27.26 -2.36 -90.06
N PRO A 3 26.60 -1.56 -89.19
CA PRO A 3 26.35 -1.94 -87.80
C PRO A 3 24.91 -2.45 -87.66
N ARG A 4 24.73 -3.77 -87.70
CA ARG A 4 23.49 -4.43 -87.29
C ARG A 4 23.80 -5.69 -86.49
N ASP A 5 24.24 -5.49 -85.26
CA ASP A 5 24.16 -6.51 -84.21
C ASP A 5 23.18 -6.00 -83.14
N ILE A 6 21.90 -6.32 -83.36
CA ILE A 6 20.84 -6.08 -82.39
C ILE A 6 20.92 -7.24 -81.40
N ASN A 7 21.44 -6.95 -80.20
CA ASN A 7 21.45 -7.86 -79.06
C ASN A 7 20.01 -8.28 -78.71
N LEU A 8 19.68 -9.54 -78.99
CA LEU A 8 18.50 -10.21 -78.46
C LEU A 8 18.76 -10.56 -76.99
N ILE A 9 18.52 -9.61 -76.10
CA ILE A 9 18.46 -9.89 -74.66
C ILE A 9 17.18 -10.69 -74.42
N ASN A 10 17.35 -12.00 -74.25
CA ASN A 10 16.30 -12.92 -73.90
C ASN A 10 15.75 -12.56 -72.50
N LYS A 11 14.64 -11.82 -72.44
CA LYS A 11 13.93 -11.52 -71.20
C LYS A 11 13.44 -12.83 -70.59
N THR A 12 14.06 -13.29 -69.51
CA THR A 12 13.51 -14.38 -68.72
C THR A 12 12.11 -14.00 -68.23
N PRO A 13 11.09 -14.86 -68.41
CA PRO A 13 9.74 -14.57 -67.99
C PRO A 13 9.72 -14.38 -66.47
N GLU A 14 9.19 -13.25 -66.02
CA GLU A 14 9.02 -13.01 -64.59
C GLU A 14 8.04 -14.05 -64.01
N PRO A 15 8.35 -14.64 -62.85
CA PRO A 15 7.48 -15.62 -62.23
C PRO A 15 6.12 -14.99 -61.93
N ASN A 16 5.10 -15.37 -62.69
CA ASN A 16 3.73 -14.89 -62.49
C ASN A 16 3.06 -15.70 -61.37
N PHE A 17 2.69 -15.02 -60.29
CA PHE A 17 2.01 -15.59 -59.11
C PHE A 17 0.80 -16.49 -59.46
N TRP A 18 0.17 -16.26 -60.62
CA TRP A 18 -0.99 -17.00 -61.10
C TRP A 18 -0.70 -18.38 -61.71
N SER A 19 0.56 -18.71 -62.05
CA SER A 19 0.95 -20.03 -62.60
C SER A 19 1.29 -21.08 -61.54
N LEU A 20 1.22 -20.71 -60.26
CA LEU A 20 1.46 -21.65 -59.17
C LEU A 20 0.34 -22.71 -59.12
N PRO A 21 0.70 -24.00 -58.88
CA PRO A 21 -0.27 -25.07 -58.73
C PRO A 21 -1.36 -24.75 -57.68
N ASN A 22 -2.62 -25.12 -57.97
CA ASN A 22 -3.78 -24.78 -57.13
C ASN A 22 -3.68 -25.18 -55.65
N TRP A 23 -2.86 -26.18 -55.31
CA TRP A 23 -2.67 -26.60 -53.92
C TRP A 23 -2.01 -25.51 -53.05
N TYR A 24 -1.07 -24.72 -53.58
CA TYR A 24 -0.42 -23.63 -52.83
C TYR A 24 -1.39 -22.55 -52.36
N LYS A 25 -2.45 -22.27 -53.14
CA LYS A 25 -3.49 -21.29 -52.76
C LYS A 25 -4.29 -21.77 -51.54
N ILE A 26 -4.58 -23.06 -51.46
CA ILE A 26 -5.29 -23.67 -50.33
C ILE A 26 -4.40 -23.65 -49.08
N PHE A 27 -3.12 -24.00 -49.21
CA PHE A 27 -2.18 -23.94 -48.09
C PHE A 27 -1.97 -22.50 -47.60
N SER A 28 -1.88 -21.51 -48.49
CA SER A 28 -1.72 -20.11 -48.09
C SER A 28 -2.91 -19.57 -47.29
N VAL A 29 -4.14 -19.91 -47.69
CA VAL A 29 -5.35 -19.48 -46.98
C VAL A 29 -5.48 -20.16 -45.62
N ALA A 30 -5.09 -21.43 -45.50
CA ALA A 30 -5.12 -22.16 -44.23
C ALA A 30 -3.97 -21.76 -43.28
N LEU A 31 -2.81 -21.38 -43.82
CA LEU A 31 -1.60 -21.09 -43.03
C LEU A 31 -1.72 -19.79 -42.23
N VAL A 32 -2.36 -18.75 -42.79
CA VAL A 32 -2.47 -17.44 -42.11
C VAL A 32 -3.27 -17.53 -40.80
N PRO A 33 -4.48 -18.12 -40.74
CA PRO A 33 -5.20 -18.31 -39.49
C PRO A 33 -4.45 -19.15 -38.47
N VAL A 34 -3.73 -20.20 -38.91
CA VAL A 34 -2.93 -21.06 -38.01
C VAL A 34 -1.78 -20.29 -37.39
N ALA A 35 -1.07 -19.46 -38.18
CA ALA A 35 0.00 -18.61 -37.67
C ALA A 35 -0.50 -17.56 -36.64
N ILE A 36 -1.67 -16.96 -36.91
CA ILE A 36 -2.31 -16.02 -35.97
C ILE A 36 -2.74 -16.74 -34.68
N ALA A 37 -3.35 -17.92 -34.78
CA ALA A 37 -3.75 -18.71 -33.62
C ALA A 37 -2.54 -19.10 -32.76
N TYR A 38 -1.45 -19.54 -33.38
CA TYR A 38 -0.23 -19.92 -32.68
C TYR A 38 0.43 -18.73 -31.97
N SER A 39 0.63 -17.61 -32.69
CA SER A 39 1.18 -16.39 -32.11
C SER A 39 0.29 -15.80 -31.00
N GLY A 40 -1.03 -15.87 -31.18
CA GLY A 40 -2.01 -15.48 -30.17
C GLY A 40 -1.89 -16.29 -28.89
N SER A 41 -1.71 -17.61 -28.99
CA SER A 41 -1.55 -18.49 -27.83
C SER A 41 -0.34 -18.13 -26.98
N ILE A 42 0.78 -17.76 -27.61
CA ILE A 42 2.02 -17.39 -26.90
C ILE A 42 1.80 -16.09 -26.11
N ILE A 43 1.21 -15.08 -26.76
CA ILE A 43 0.96 -13.77 -26.13
C ILE A 43 -0.05 -13.92 -24.98
N GLN A 44 -1.12 -14.68 -25.18
CA GLN A 44 -2.15 -14.90 -24.16
C GLN A 44 -1.57 -15.63 -22.93
N SER A 45 -0.69 -16.60 -23.14
CA SER A 45 -0.04 -17.32 -22.04
C SER A 45 0.83 -16.39 -21.20
N ALA A 46 1.63 -15.52 -21.84
CA ALA A 46 2.46 -14.54 -21.14
C ALA A 46 1.65 -13.49 -20.36
N ILE A 47 0.49 -13.09 -20.89
CA ILE A 47 -0.42 -12.15 -20.20
C ILE A 47 -1.10 -12.84 -19.01
N ALA A 48 -1.54 -14.09 -19.19
CA ALA A 48 -2.19 -14.86 -18.13
C ALA A 48 -1.25 -15.08 -16.94
N GLU A 49 0.02 -15.42 -17.20
CA GLU A 49 1.03 -15.61 -16.16
C GLU A 49 1.25 -14.33 -15.35
N LYS A 50 1.45 -13.18 -16.02
CA LYS A 50 1.61 -11.88 -15.33
C LYS A 50 0.38 -11.45 -14.53
N ASN A 51 -0.82 -11.78 -15.00
CA ASN A 51 -2.04 -11.51 -14.24
C ASN A 51 -2.11 -12.38 -12.98
N LEU A 52 -1.74 -13.66 -13.07
CA LEU A 52 -1.67 -14.54 -11.90
C LEU A 52 -0.67 -14.02 -10.87
N GLU A 53 0.54 -13.63 -11.29
CA GLU A 53 1.55 -13.04 -10.38
C GLU A 53 1.01 -11.81 -9.65
N LYS A 54 0.34 -10.91 -10.38
CA LYS A 54 -0.27 -9.71 -9.81
C LYS A 54 -1.37 -10.07 -8.79
N ASP A 55 -2.21 -11.04 -9.09
CA ASP A 55 -3.27 -11.49 -8.20
C ASP A 55 -2.71 -12.11 -6.92
N TYR A 56 -1.64 -12.93 -7.01
CA TYR A 56 -0.96 -13.49 -5.85
C TYR A 56 -0.33 -12.41 -4.96
N VAL A 57 0.33 -11.41 -5.56
CA VAL A 57 0.87 -10.27 -4.82
C VAL A 57 -0.25 -9.47 -4.15
N ALA A 58 -1.37 -9.23 -4.83
CA ALA A 58 -2.51 -8.54 -4.25
C ALA A 58 -3.13 -9.29 -3.06
N ILE A 59 -3.28 -10.62 -3.18
CA ILE A 59 -3.74 -11.48 -2.08
C ILE A 59 -2.76 -11.42 -0.92
N SER A 60 -1.45 -11.49 -1.19
CA SER A 60 -0.41 -11.43 -0.16
C SER A 60 -0.44 -10.11 0.60
N VAL A 61 -0.56 -8.98 -0.10
CA VAL A 61 -0.72 -7.67 0.54
C VAL A 61 -2.01 -7.61 1.37
N SER A 62 -3.12 -8.17 0.91
CA SER A 62 -4.38 -8.22 1.66
C SER A 62 -4.26 -9.05 2.96
N ILE A 63 -3.52 -10.16 2.91
CA ILE A 63 -3.23 -10.99 4.09
C ILE A 63 -2.35 -10.23 5.09
N LEU A 64 -1.27 -9.62 4.61
CA LEU A 64 -0.30 -8.92 5.47
C LEU A 64 -0.87 -7.65 6.11
N THR A 65 -1.82 -6.99 5.44
CA THR A 65 -2.50 -5.79 5.95
C THR A 65 -3.63 -6.09 6.93
N SER A 66 -4.12 -7.34 6.98
CA SER A 66 -5.22 -7.73 7.86
C SER A 66 -4.74 -7.94 9.31
N PRO A 67 -5.55 -7.60 10.34
CA PRO A 67 -5.12 -7.66 11.73
C PRO A 67 -4.77 -9.09 12.19
N ASN A 68 -3.66 -9.21 12.91
CA ASN A 68 -2.99 -10.45 13.29
C ASN A 68 -3.91 -11.50 13.96
N LYS A 69 -4.91 -11.05 14.75
CA LYS A 69 -5.80 -11.92 15.53
C LYS A 69 -6.77 -12.80 14.70
N LYS A 70 -6.76 -12.72 13.37
CA LYS A 70 -7.73 -13.43 12.51
C LYS A 70 -7.11 -14.34 11.46
N ILE A 71 -5.80 -14.36 11.31
CA ILE A 71 -5.12 -15.07 10.21
C ILE A 71 -4.07 -16.00 10.79
N ASP A 72 -3.99 -17.19 10.22
CA ASP A 72 -2.98 -18.20 10.52
C ASP A 72 -1.55 -17.67 10.25
N GLU A 73 -0.61 -18.00 11.13
CA GLU A 73 0.80 -17.64 11.00
C GLU A 73 1.40 -18.21 9.71
N ASP A 74 0.99 -19.42 9.32
CA ASP A 74 1.43 -20.08 8.09
C ASP A 74 1.01 -19.30 6.83
N LEU A 75 -0.21 -18.75 6.82
CA LEU A 75 -0.71 -17.94 5.70
C LEU A 75 0.04 -16.61 5.59
N ARG A 76 0.43 -16.02 6.72
CA ARG A 76 1.29 -14.83 6.73
C ARG A 76 2.69 -15.16 6.22
N GLY A 77 3.26 -16.29 6.65
CA GLY A 77 4.52 -16.83 6.14
C GLY A 77 4.53 -16.94 4.61
N TRP A 78 3.50 -17.58 4.06
CA TRP A 78 3.29 -17.69 2.63
C TRP A 78 3.20 -16.33 1.93
N ALA A 79 2.40 -15.40 2.48
CA ALA A 79 2.25 -14.07 1.89
C ALA A 79 3.56 -13.28 1.85
N VAL A 80 4.41 -13.39 2.88
CA VAL A 80 5.75 -12.77 2.88
C VAL A 80 6.65 -13.38 1.80
N GLU A 81 6.60 -14.69 1.60
CA GLU A 81 7.40 -15.38 0.60
C GLU A 81 7.01 -15.00 -0.83
N ILE A 82 5.70 -14.97 -1.13
CA ILE A 82 5.19 -14.51 -2.41
C ILE A 82 5.60 -13.06 -2.68
N LEU A 83 5.45 -12.18 -1.68
CA LEU A 83 5.86 -10.78 -1.82
C LEU A 83 7.36 -10.65 -2.09
N ASN A 84 8.20 -11.43 -1.39
CA ASN A 84 9.65 -11.42 -1.58
C ASN A 84 10.07 -12.01 -2.93
N MET A 85 9.36 -13.01 -3.45
CA MET A 85 9.65 -13.66 -4.74
C MET A 85 9.38 -12.73 -5.92
N HIS A 86 8.31 -11.93 -5.85
CA HIS A 86 7.92 -11.00 -6.91
C HIS A 86 8.45 -9.57 -6.71
N ALA A 87 9.15 -9.29 -5.61
CA ALA A 87 9.74 -7.98 -5.37
C ALA A 87 11.01 -7.77 -6.23
N PRO A 88 11.19 -6.59 -6.85
CA PRO A 88 12.40 -6.28 -7.61
C PRO A 88 13.65 -6.17 -6.73
N ILE A 89 13.48 -5.94 -5.42
CA ILE A 89 14.53 -5.92 -4.40
C ILE A 89 14.05 -6.82 -3.26
N SER A 90 14.82 -7.85 -2.92
CA SER A 90 14.47 -8.77 -1.83
C SER A 90 14.31 -8.03 -0.49
N LEU A 91 13.29 -8.42 0.27
CA LEU A 91 13.01 -7.87 1.58
C LEU A 91 14.11 -8.29 2.57
N PRO A 92 14.65 -7.37 3.39
CA PRO A 92 15.62 -7.74 4.42
C PRO A 92 14.98 -8.67 5.45
N ALA A 93 15.76 -9.63 5.98
CA ALA A 93 15.26 -10.68 6.88
C ALA A 93 14.43 -10.13 8.07
N LYS A 94 14.87 -9.01 8.64
CA LYS A 94 14.15 -8.32 9.72
C LYS A 94 12.75 -7.84 9.31
N SER A 95 12.56 -7.35 8.08
CA SER A 95 11.25 -6.95 7.58
C SER A 95 10.36 -8.16 7.30
N GLN A 96 10.94 -9.28 6.87
CA GLN A 96 10.20 -10.53 6.69
C GLN A 96 9.68 -11.05 8.03
N GLU A 97 10.50 -11.07 9.08
CA GLU A 97 10.08 -11.45 10.44
C GLU A 97 8.96 -10.54 10.96
N LEU A 98 9.08 -9.23 10.78
CA LEU A 98 8.03 -8.29 11.20
C LEU A 98 6.70 -8.51 10.43
N LEU A 99 6.77 -8.78 9.13
CA LEU A 99 5.57 -9.06 8.33
C LEU A 99 4.93 -10.40 8.70
N LYS A 100 5.76 -11.41 9.02
CA LYS A 100 5.30 -12.72 9.51
C LYS A 100 4.65 -12.59 10.88
N SER A 101 5.28 -11.87 11.81
CA SER A 101 4.74 -11.63 13.16
C SER A 101 3.48 -10.77 13.15
N GLY A 102 3.18 -10.07 12.06
CA GLY A 102 2.03 -9.17 11.95
C GLY A 102 2.20 -7.81 12.61
N ASP A 103 3.41 -7.53 13.10
CA ASP A 103 3.80 -6.22 13.63
C ASP A 103 4.37 -5.31 12.53
N GLY A 104 4.64 -5.87 11.34
CA GLY A 104 5.18 -5.18 10.17
C GLY A 104 4.15 -4.36 9.39
N LEU A 105 4.06 -3.07 9.71
CA LEU A 105 4.07 -1.88 8.83
C LEU A 105 3.40 -1.84 7.43
N LEU A 106 2.48 -2.72 7.05
CA LEU A 106 1.68 -2.52 5.83
C LEU A 106 0.29 -1.94 6.10
N GLY A 107 -0.21 -2.05 7.33
CA GLY A 107 -1.35 -1.26 7.76
C GLY A 107 -0.83 0.00 8.43
N LYS A 108 -1.11 1.18 7.86
CA LYS A 108 -1.34 2.36 8.71
C LYS A 108 -2.45 1.95 9.66
N ALA A 109 -2.09 1.41 10.83
CA ALA A 109 -3.05 0.93 11.81
C ALA A 109 -3.77 2.17 12.34
N SER A 110 -4.85 2.54 11.66
CA SER A 110 -5.75 3.56 12.14
C SER A 110 -6.37 3.01 13.41
N LEU A 111 -6.06 3.61 14.55
CA LEU A 111 -6.63 3.18 15.82
C LEU A 111 -7.89 4.00 16.09
N LYS A 112 -9.03 3.33 16.27
CA LYS A 112 -10.24 4.00 16.76
C LYS A 112 -10.09 4.24 18.25
N VAL A 113 -10.29 5.49 18.67
CA VAL A 113 -10.22 5.93 20.07
C VAL A 113 -11.53 6.60 20.47
N SER A 114 -12.01 6.32 21.67
CA SER A 114 -13.22 6.91 22.26
C SER A 114 -12.86 7.78 23.46
N ASN A 115 -13.82 8.53 24.01
CA ASN A 115 -13.58 9.32 25.22
C ASN A 115 -13.14 8.43 26.40
N GLY A 116 -12.03 8.81 27.02
CA GLY A 116 -11.42 8.07 28.13
C GLY A 116 -10.59 6.84 27.70
N ASP A 117 -10.54 6.52 26.40
CA ASP A 117 -9.55 5.56 25.90
C ASP A 117 -8.16 6.21 25.95
N LEU A 118 -7.17 5.40 26.31
CA LEU A 118 -5.77 5.79 26.30
C LEU A 118 -5.06 5.02 25.20
N PHE A 119 -4.13 5.68 24.54
CA PHE A 119 -3.22 4.99 23.65
C PHE A 119 -1.78 5.35 23.95
N VAL A 120 -0.94 4.34 23.77
CA VAL A 120 0.48 4.41 24.04
C VAL A 120 1.21 4.38 22.70
N LEU A 121 2.13 5.32 22.54
CA LEU A 121 3.12 5.37 21.48
C LEU A 121 4.45 4.94 22.10
N ASP A 122 4.99 3.80 21.65
CA ASP A 122 6.25 3.26 22.19
C ASP A 122 7.32 3.19 21.09
N SER A 123 8.54 3.59 21.44
CA SER A 123 9.74 3.49 20.60
C SER A 123 10.93 3.12 21.48
N ALA A 124 11.66 2.09 21.08
CA ALA A 124 12.86 1.67 21.77
C ALA A 124 13.95 2.76 21.84
N PHE A 125 13.91 3.74 20.95
CA PHE A 125 14.91 4.81 20.84
C PHE A 125 14.40 6.13 21.42
N ASP A 126 13.12 6.43 21.23
CA ASP A 126 12.54 7.72 21.59
C ASP A 126 11.83 7.70 22.94
N GLY A 127 11.57 6.53 23.51
CA GLY A 127 10.84 6.37 24.77
C GLY A 127 9.35 6.14 24.54
N ARG A 128 8.52 6.62 25.47
CA ARG A 128 7.09 6.29 25.50
C ARG A 128 6.23 7.52 25.71
N ALA A 129 5.16 7.66 24.92
CA ALA A 129 4.11 8.64 25.14
C ALA A 129 2.76 7.98 25.41
N ILE A 130 2.02 8.50 26.37
CA ILE A 130 0.66 8.10 26.70
C ILE A 130 -0.23 9.27 26.36
N ILE A 131 -1.30 9.04 25.61
CA ILE A 131 -2.21 10.08 25.16
C ILE A 131 -3.64 9.71 25.53
N GLU A 132 -4.33 10.66 26.13
CA GLU A 132 -5.77 10.62 26.40
C GLU A 132 -6.46 11.63 25.51
N ILE A 133 -7.57 11.26 24.86
CA ILE A 133 -8.37 12.18 24.05
C ILE A 133 -9.78 12.29 24.60
N THR A 134 -10.24 13.53 24.74
CA THR A 134 -11.61 13.89 25.11
C THR A 134 -12.27 14.59 23.93
N HIS A 135 -13.12 13.86 23.20
CA HIS A 135 -13.96 14.38 22.12
C HIS A 135 -15.12 15.19 22.68
N SER A 136 -15.48 16.24 21.93
CA SER A 136 -16.54 17.19 22.19
C SER A 136 -17.40 17.36 20.93
N LYS A 137 -18.54 18.05 21.07
CA LYS A 137 -19.45 18.34 19.94
C LYS A 137 -18.75 19.10 18.83
N GLY A 138 -19.16 18.86 17.59
CA GLY A 138 -18.66 19.58 16.42
C GLY A 138 -17.24 19.19 15.98
N CYS A 139 -16.82 17.95 16.24
CA CYS A 139 -15.47 17.46 15.88
C CYS A 139 -14.35 18.31 16.48
N PHE A 140 -14.55 18.72 17.73
CA PHE A 140 -13.51 19.25 18.59
C PHE A 140 -13.04 18.15 19.53
N ALA A 141 -11.75 18.11 19.83
CA ALA A 141 -11.22 17.26 20.88
C ALA A 141 -10.13 17.98 21.66
N GLU A 142 -9.95 17.62 22.92
CA GLU A 142 -8.79 18.00 23.70
C GLU A 142 -7.98 16.74 23.97
N TYR A 143 -6.65 16.84 23.90
CA TYR A 143 -5.80 15.73 24.30
C TYR A 143 -4.88 16.14 25.43
N LYS A 144 -4.57 15.17 26.29
CA LYS A 144 -3.51 15.23 27.27
C LYS A 144 -2.49 14.18 26.90
N SER A 145 -1.21 14.50 27.05
CA SER A 145 -0.15 13.54 26.83
C SER A 145 0.87 13.59 27.94
N TYR A 146 1.41 12.43 28.26
CA TYR A 146 2.58 12.25 29.10
C TYR A 146 3.65 11.55 28.28
N TYR A 147 4.79 12.20 28.07
CA TYR A 147 5.93 11.63 27.37
C TYR A 147 7.07 11.38 28.33
N LYS A 148 7.64 10.18 28.32
CA LYS A 148 8.83 9.82 29.08
C LYS A 148 9.91 9.37 28.12
N SER A 149 10.95 10.20 28.00
CA SER A 149 12.19 9.85 27.28
C SER A 149 12.89 8.68 27.97
N VAL A 150 13.74 7.96 27.24
CA VAL A 150 14.62 6.92 27.79
C VAL A 150 15.59 7.50 28.84
N THR A 151 15.99 8.76 28.68
CA THR A 151 17.06 9.41 29.47
C THR A 151 16.56 10.38 30.54
N ASP A 152 15.32 10.86 30.45
CA ASP A 152 14.87 12.04 31.18
C ASP A 152 13.55 11.84 31.95
N LYS A 153 13.27 12.78 32.85
CA LYS A 153 11.97 12.88 33.54
C LYS A 153 10.85 13.19 32.55
N GLY A 154 9.71 12.55 32.73
CA GLY A 154 8.59 12.71 31.81
C GLY A 154 7.97 14.11 31.80
N THR A 155 7.46 14.52 30.65
CA THR A 155 6.82 15.81 30.41
C THR A 155 5.33 15.63 30.13
N PHE A 156 4.53 16.53 30.69
CA PHE A 156 3.10 16.60 30.42
C PHE A 156 2.81 17.70 29.42
N SER A 157 1.89 17.46 28.50
CA SER A 157 1.36 18.51 27.62
C SER A 157 -0.13 18.30 27.38
N SER A 158 -0.84 19.37 27.05
CA SER A 158 -2.25 19.32 26.67
C SER A 158 -2.50 20.33 25.57
N ASN A 159 -3.32 19.96 24.58
CA ASN A 159 -3.64 20.82 23.45
C ASN A 159 -5.02 20.46 22.88
N LYS A 160 -5.54 21.33 22.00
CA LYS A 160 -6.83 21.17 21.34
C LYS A 160 -6.66 20.73 19.90
N LEU A 161 -7.59 19.89 19.44
CA LEU A 161 -7.71 19.35 18.10
C LEU A 161 -9.04 19.75 17.50
N PHE A 162 -9.03 20.00 16.20
CA PHE A 162 -10.23 20.32 15.43
C PHE A 162 -9.93 20.07 13.95
N GLU A 163 -10.90 19.55 13.21
CA GLU A 163 -10.75 19.31 11.77
C GLU A 163 -10.83 20.60 10.97
N ASP A 164 -10.23 20.63 9.77
CA ASP A 164 -10.10 21.80 8.88
C ASP A 164 -11.43 22.43 8.43
N TYR A 165 -12.57 21.83 8.78
CA TYR A 165 -13.90 22.26 8.37
C TYR A 165 -14.80 22.61 9.56
N VAL A 166 -14.30 23.42 10.49
CA VAL A 166 -15.19 24.07 11.46
C VAL A 166 -15.82 25.30 10.80
N LYS A 167 -17.15 25.35 10.82
CA LYS A 167 -17.90 26.57 10.51
C LYS A 167 -17.90 27.48 11.74
N ASP A 168 -17.54 28.75 11.58
CA ASP A 168 -17.71 29.75 12.64
C ASP A 168 -19.20 30.00 12.96
N ALA A 169 -19.45 30.86 13.96
CA ALA A 169 -20.81 31.24 14.34
C ALA A 169 -21.61 31.87 13.18
N ASP A 170 -20.92 32.39 12.16
CA ASP A 170 -21.48 33.03 10.97
C ASP A 170 -21.59 32.04 9.78
N GLY A 171 -21.20 30.78 9.96
CA GLY A 171 -21.27 29.73 8.94
C GLY A 171 -20.08 29.67 7.98
N ASN A 172 -19.03 30.47 8.17
CA ASN A 172 -17.84 30.48 7.31
C ASN A 172 -16.89 29.34 7.68
N SER A 173 -16.36 28.66 6.67
CA SER A 173 -15.32 27.65 6.87
C SER A 173 -14.01 28.31 7.27
N ILE A 174 -13.56 28.08 8.50
CA ILE A 174 -12.23 28.52 8.95
C ILE A 174 -11.24 27.38 8.72
N ASN A 175 -10.35 27.53 7.74
CA ASN A 175 -9.24 26.60 7.50
C ASN A 175 -8.12 26.85 8.51
N LYS A 176 -8.20 26.18 9.67
CA LYS A 176 -7.21 26.27 10.76
C LYS A 176 -6.98 24.92 11.45
N GLY A 177 -7.45 23.80 10.90
CA GLY A 177 -7.53 22.52 11.57
C GLY A 177 -6.20 22.12 12.21
N ASN A 178 -6.25 21.84 13.51
CA ASN A 178 -5.14 21.21 14.20
C ASN A 178 -5.49 19.73 14.40
N THR A 179 -5.14 18.91 13.42
CA THR A 179 -5.34 17.45 13.50
C THR A 179 -4.13 16.74 14.08
N ILE A 180 -3.05 17.46 14.41
CA ILE A 180 -1.78 16.86 14.79
C ILE A 180 -1.63 16.82 16.30
N ILE A 181 -1.54 15.61 16.83
CA ILE A 181 -1.17 15.34 18.20
C ILE A 181 0.35 15.24 18.26
N LYS A 182 0.96 16.00 19.18
CA LYS A 182 2.38 15.93 19.50
C LYS A 182 2.57 15.52 20.95
N ALA A 183 3.42 14.54 21.18
CA ALA A 183 3.82 14.07 22.51
C ALA A 183 5.32 13.74 22.49
N GLY A 184 6.16 14.69 22.91
CA GLY A 184 7.61 14.58 22.73
C GLY A 184 8.00 14.51 21.23
N PRO A 185 8.80 13.53 20.79
CA PRO A 185 9.17 13.34 19.39
C PRO A 185 8.08 12.66 18.54
N PHE A 186 7.05 12.11 19.18
CA PHE A 186 5.96 11.43 18.50
C PHE A 186 4.98 12.41 17.87
N SER A 187 4.55 12.08 16.65
CA SER A 187 3.48 12.79 15.97
C SER A 187 2.48 11.82 15.35
N VAL A 188 1.21 12.02 15.70
CA VAL A 188 0.10 11.27 15.12
C VAL A 188 -0.97 12.24 14.63
N GLU A 189 -1.71 11.81 13.63
CA GLU A 189 -2.82 12.56 13.06
C GLU A 189 -4.13 12.02 13.61
N TRP A 190 -5.03 12.91 13.99
CA TRP A 190 -6.36 12.60 14.49
C TRP A 190 -7.40 13.05 13.47
N SER A 191 -8.42 12.23 13.27
CA SER A 191 -9.62 12.59 12.52
C SER A 191 -10.86 12.23 13.33
N CYS A 192 -11.86 13.07 13.25
CA CYS A 192 -13.15 12.88 13.87
C CYS A 192 -13.93 11.74 13.19
N ASN A 193 -14.57 10.89 14.00
CA ASN A 193 -15.51 9.89 13.51
C ASN A 193 -16.93 10.14 14.04
N SER A 194 -17.05 10.59 15.30
CA SER A 194 -18.31 10.99 15.94
C SER A 194 -18.04 11.95 17.09
N GLU A 195 -19.08 12.45 17.77
CA GLU A 195 -18.94 13.33 18.94
C GLU A 195 -18.20 12.69 20.13
N SER A 196 -18.06 11.36 20.13
CA SER A 196 -17.42 10.60 21.21
C SER A 196 -16.26 9.71 20.74
N SER A 197 -15.83 9.81 19.47
CA SER A 197 -14.78 8.94 18.92
C SER A 197 -14.04 9.56 17.74
N GLY A 198 -12.80 9.14 17.55
CA GLY A 198 -11.96 9.51 16.41
C GLY A 198 -11.03 8.39 15.97
N TRP A 199 -10.29 8.63 14.90
CA TRP A 199 -9.26 7.76 14.37
C TRP A 199 -7.89 8.40 14.54
N ILE A 200 -6.90 7.60 14.95
CA ILE A 200 -5.51 8.00 15.09
C ILE A 200 -4.69 7.32 14.00
N TYR A 201 -3.91 8.11 13.27
CA TYR A 201 -3.02 7.64 12.22
C TYR A 201 -1.57 7.98 12.61
N PRO A 202 -0.69 6.98 12.77
CA PRO A 202 0.71 7.26 13.02
C PRO A 202 1.34 7.91 11.80
N LYS A 203 2.07 9.03 11.98
CA LYS A 203 2.86 9.63 10.90
C LYS A 203 4.25 9.00 10.76
N GLN A 204 4.73 8.36 11.83
CA GLN A 204 6.04 7.72 11.88
C GLN A 204 5.90 6.20 11.83
N TYR A 205 6.71 5.57 10.99
CA TYR A 205 6.66 4.13 10.73
C TYR A 205 7.22 3.27 11.89
N SER A 206 7.91 3.85 12.86
CA SER A 206 8.53 3.08 13.95
C SER A 206 7.75 3.10 15.26
N THR A 207 6.50 3.58 15.25
CA THR A 207 5.71 3.75 16.47
C THR A 207 4.62 2.69 16.55
N GLU A 208 4.69 1.84 17.57
CA GLU A 208 3.60 0.93 17.91
C GLU A 208 2.50 1.74 18.61
N ILE A 209 1.24 1.54 18.20
CA ILE A 209 0.08 2.13 18.87
C ILE A 209 -0.65 1.03 19.64
N ILE A 210 -0.62 1.13 20.96
CA ILE A 210 -1.29 0.18 21.85
C ILE A 210 -2.49 0.90 22.48
N LEU A 211 -3.69 0.33 22.34
CA LEU A 211 -4.87 0.80 23.07
C LEU A 211 -4.86 0.17 24.47
N ASP A 212 -4.73 1.01 25.49
CA ASP A 212 -4.79 0.59 26.88
C ASP A 212 -5.95 1.29 27.59
N ARG A 213 -6.61 0.59 28.51
CA ARG A 213 -7.73 1.13 29.29
C ARG A 213 -7.39 1.35 30.76
N LYS A 214 -6.16 1.07 31.19
CA LYS A 214 -5.73 1.21 32.58
C LYS A 214 -4.63 2.24 32.72
N LEU A 215 -4.98 3.47 33.09
CA LEU A 215 -4.03 4.57 33.32
C LEU A 215 -3.16 4.37 34.57
N ASP A 216 -3.73 3.73 35.59
CA ASP A 216 -3.21 3.71 36.95
C ASP A 216 -1.88 2.94 37.08
N GLU A 217 -1.56 2.07 36.12
CA GLU A 217 -0.28 1.36 36.08
C GLU A 217 0.85 2.23 35.55
N TYR A 218 0.54 3.32 34.83
CA TYR A 218 1.53 4.07 34.06
C TYR A 218 1.84 5.47 34.59
N ILE A 219 0.89 6.11 35.28
CA ILE A 219 1.11 7.41 35.92
C ILE A 219 1.33 7.14 37.41
N PRO A 220 2.55 7.31 37.95
CA PRO A 220 2.74 7.24 39.39
C PRO A 220 1.87 8.31 40.04
N ALA A 221 1.03 7.92 40.99
CA ALA A 221 0.18 8.82 41.75
C ALA A 221 1.06 9.97 42.29
N GLN A 222 0.75 11.19 41.85
CA GLN A 222 1.39 12.42 42.34
C GLN A 222 0.84 12.80 43.71
#